data_AF-A0A0D2LRW9-F1
#
_entry.id   AF-A0A0D2LRW9-F1
#
_cell.length_a   1.000
_cell.length_b   1.000
_cell.length_c   1.000
_cell.angle_alpha   90.00
_cell.angle_beta   90.00
_cell.angle_gamma   90.00
#
_symmetry.space_group_name_H-M   'P 1'
#
loop_
_entity.id
_entity.type
_entity.pdbx_description
1 polymer ?
#
loop_
_entity_poly.entity_id
_entity_poly.type
_entity_poly.pdbx_seq_one_letter_code
_entity_poly.pdbx_strand_id
1 'polypeptide(L)'
;MSASAQQQQQQQQQQQQQGAPGGAQHPYAPHLEWSLLAIGQIMRCLHGLQAPDMLLGPIAPLAPAFEMDAVERALRSGGERDAAKKSEEDAGTIAGTNHAALRYWMRSIREGAYMVLSYAAQGVGAPLWLNQRLAAALPQDLAAYVESMDERHIRILLRHAVTPLVTHCPVAVRPPWLLPVFSVLLPNMHRRLTDGWARVAASGGSAADGATPAPAAPQQQQQQQQQAPEQDAAQQRRLSDEVVAESVLRDASREYMALLAR
;
A
#
# COMPACT_ATOMS: atom_id res chain seq x y z
N MET A 1 15.72 -36.83 -56.99
CA MET A 1 16.10 -36.76 -55.56
C MET A 1 15.48 -35.57 -54.81
N SER A 2 14.89 -34.57 -55.48
CA SER A 2 14.38 -33.35 -54.82
C SER A 2 12.99 -33.47 -54.17
N ALA A 3 12.17 -34.45 -54.54
CA ALA A 3 10.79 -34.58 -54.01
C ALA A 3 10.74 -35.05 -52.55
N SER A 4 11.62 -35.98 -52.14
CA SER A 4 11.66 -36.46 -50.75
C SER A 4 12.16 -35.41 -49.75
N ALA A 5 13.05 -34.51 -50.17
CA ALA A 5 13.56 -33.44 -49.31
C ALA A 5 12.46 -32.40 -49.01
N GLN A 6 11.66 -32.03 -50.01
CA GLN A 6 10.51 -31.14 -49.82
C GLN A 6 9.42 -31.77 -48.93
N GLN A 7 9.20 -33.08 -49.06
CA GLN A 7 8.21 -33.78 -48.26
C GLN A 7 8.64 -33.95 -46.79
N GLN A 8 9.94 -34.16 -46.53
CA GLN A 8 10.50 -34.12 -45.17
C GLN A 8 10.46 -32.72 -44.55
N GLN A 9 10.68 -31.68 -45.34
CA GLN A 9 10.62 -30.30 -44.85
C GLN A 9 9.18 -29.87 -44.53
N GLN A 10 8.19 -30.32 -45.31
CA GLN A 10 6.77 -30.14 -44.99
C GLN A 10 6.34 -30.95 -43.75
N GLN A 11 6.84 -32.17 -43.58
CA GLN A 11 6.56 -32.95 -42.36
C GLN A 11 7.21 -32.34 -41.11
N GLN A 12 8.42 -31.76 -41.21
CA GLN A 12 9.03 -31.02 -40.10
C GLN A 12 8.27 -29.73 -39.77
N GLN A 13 7.75 -29.00 -40.78
CA GLN A 13 6.90 -27.83 -40.54
C GLN A 13 5.54 -28.21 -39.93
N GLN A 14 4.94 -29.33 -40.31
CA GLN A 14 3.71 -29.82 -39.68
C GLN A 14 3.94 -30.34 -38.26
N GLN A 15 5.10 -30.97 -37.98
CA GLN A 15 5.43 -31.40 -36.61
C GLN A 15 5.80 -30.23 -35.68
N GLN A 16 6.37 -29.14 -36.20
CA GLN A 16 6.60 -27.92 -35.40
C GLN A 16 5.29 -27.19 -35.06
N GLN A 17 4.22 -27.36 -35.85
CA GLN A 17 2.89 -26.82 -35.52
C GLN A 17 2.07 -27.73 -34.60
N GLN A 18 2.50 -28.97 -34.36
CA GLN A 18 1.79 -29.95 -33.50
C GLN A 18 2.41 -30.12 -32.11
N GLY A 19 3.30 -29.23 -31.69
CA GLY A 19 3.95 -29.25 -30.39
C GLY A 19 3.21 -28.48 -29.29
N ALA A 20 1.99 -28.91 -28.93
CA ALA A 20 1.41 -28.89 -27.58
C ALA A 20 -0.06 -29.34 -27.65
N PRO A 21 -0.56 -30.20 -26.74
CA PRO A 21 -2.00 -30.39 -26.61
C PRO A 21 -2.60 -29.00 -26.33
N GLY A 22 -3.70 -28.64 -26.99
CA GLY A 22 -4.35 -27.33 -26.88
C GLY A 22 -4.43 -26.90 -25.42
N GLY A 23 -3.48 -26.05 -25.00
CA GLY A 23 -3.33 -25.65 -23.62
C GLY A 23 -4.57 -24.87 -23.27
N ALA A 24 -5.41 -25.42 -22.40
CA ALA A 24 -6.64 -24.77 -21.97
C ALA A 24 -6.29 -23.34 -21.54
N GLN A 25 -6.72 -22.38 -22.36
CA GLN A 25 -6.47 -20.97 -22.10
C GLN A 25 -7.05 -20.64 -20.73
N HIS A 26 -6.30 -19.91 -19.90
CA HIS A 26 -6.75 -19.56 -18.56
C HIS A 26 -8.16 -18.93 -18.64
N PRO A 27 -9.17 -19.37 -17.86
CA PRO A 27 -10.56 -18.91 -18.00
C PRO A 27 -10.74 -17.39 -17.88
N TYR A 28 -9.86 -16.73 -17.13
CA TYR A 28 -9.84 -15.28 -16.99
C TYR A 28 -9.23 -14.53 -18.19
N ALA A 29 -8.49 -15.20 -19.07
CA ALA A 29 -7.81 -14.58 -20.21
C ALA A 29 -8.72 -13.69 -21.10
N PRO A 30 -9.93 -14.11 -21.50
CA PRO A 30 -10.83 -13.25 -22.28
C PRO A 30 -11.33 -12.01 -21.50
N HIS A 31 -11.16 -11.99 -20.18
CA HIS A 31 -11.62 -10.90 -19.32
C HIS A 31 -10.51 -9.97 -18.84
N LEU A 32 -9.24 -10.35 -19.01
CA LEU A 32 -8.09 -9.63 -18.46
C LEU A 32 -8.12 -8.14 -18.79
N GLU A 33 -8.26 -7.82 -20.08
CA GLU A 33 -8.05 -6.47 -20.54
C GLU A 33 -9.10 -5.51 -19.97
N TRP A 34 -10.39 -5.78 -20.20
CA TRP A 34 -11.44 -4.86 -19.72
C TRP A 34 -11.50 -4.80 -18.19
N SER A 35 -11.27 -5.93 -17.51
CA SER A 35 -11.41 -5.97 -16.05
C SER A 35 -10.19 -5.37 -15.34
N LEU A 36 -8.97 -5.70 -15.75
CA LEU A 36 -7.78 -5.14 -15.12
C LEU A 36 -7.60 -3.66 -15.47
N LEU A 37 -8.00 -3.19 -16.66
CA LEU A 37 -8.01 -1.75 -16.93
C LEU A 37 -8.98 -1.00 -16.01
N ALA A 38 -10.19 -1.54 -15.78
CA ALA A 38 -11.13 -0.94 -14.84
C ALA A 38 -10.59 -0.94 -13.40
N ILE A 39 -9.96 -2.04 -12.98
CA ILE A 39 -9.32 -2.17 -11.66
C ILE A 39 -8.14 -1.19 -11.53
N GLY A 40 -7.34 -1.02 -12.59
CA GLY A 40 -6.29 0.00 -12.71
C GLY A 40 -6.80 1.39 -12.37
N GLN A 41 -7.88 1.80 -13.03
CA GLN A 41 -8.50 3.10 -12.80
C GLN A 41 -9.06 3.23 -11.37
N ILE A 42 -9.64 2.18 -10.80
CA ILE A 42 -10.08 2.18 -9.39
C ILE A 42 -8.90 2.40 -8.45
N MET A 43 -7.76 1.71 -8.66
CA MET A 43 -6.55 1.92 -7.88
C MET A 43 -6.07 3.37 -7.97
N ARG A 44 -5.94 3.89 -9.20
CA ARG A 44 -5.54 5.28 -9.45
C ARG A 44 -6.45 6.28 -8.74
N CYS A 45 -7.76 6.10 -8.80
CA CYS A 45 -8.72 6.95 -8.12
C CYS A 45 -8.55 6.88 -6.60
N LEU A 46 -8.41 5.68 -6.02
CA LEU A 46 -8.21 5.50 -4.58
C LEU A 46 -6.90 6.13 -4.09
N HIS A 47 -5.84 6.09 -4.90
CA HIS A 47 -4.59 6.79 -4.60
C HIS A 47 -4.78 8.30 -4.64
N GLY A 48 -5.44 8.80 -5.69
CA GLY A 48 -5.70 10.23 -5.90
C GLY A 48 -6.59 10.85 -4.83
N LEU A 49 -7.51 10.09 -4.21
CA LEU A 49 -8.31 10.58 -3.08
C LEU A 49 -7.46 10.99 -1.87
N GLN A 50 -6.21 10.54 -1.78
CA GLN A 50 -5.28 10.95 -0.73
C GLN A 50 -4.45 12.18 -1.07
N ALA A 51 -4.56 12.69 -2.30
CA ALA A 51 -3.87 13.91 -2.68
C ALA A 51 -4.31 15.07 -1.79
N PRO A 52 -3.38 15.95 -1.34
CA PRO A 52 -3.71 17.09 -0.50
C PRO A 52 -4.82 17.96 -1.09
N ASP A 53 -4.81 18.18 -2.41
CA ASP A 53 -5.83 18.97 -3.12
C ASP A 53 -7.24 18.38 -3.00
N MET A 54 -7.34 17.05 -2.88
CA MET A 54 -8.62 16.36 -2.67
C MET A 54 -9.04 16.46 -1.20
N LEU A 55 -8.16 16.09 -0.28
CA LEU A 55 -8.44 16.04 1.17
C LEU A 55 -8.67 17.43 1.79
N LEU A 56 -8.08 18.48 1.23
CA LEU A 56 -8.29 19.86 1.66
C LEU A 56 -9.36 20.59 0.83
N GLY A 57 -9.86 19.95 -0.23
CA GLY A 57 -10.81 20.53 -1.17
C GLY A 57 -12.15 19.79 -1.18
N PRO A 58 -12.53 19.17 -2.32
CA PRO A 58 -13.89 18.70 -2.57
C PRO A 58 -14.37 17.59 -1.62
N ILE A 59 -13.45 16.81 -1.03
CA ILE A 59 -13.79 15.71 -0.12
C ILE A 59 -13.36 15.98 1.33
N ALA A 60 -13.05 17.22 1.69
CA ALA A 60 -12.62 17.57 3.05
C ALA A 60 -13.55 17.04 4.17
N PRO A 61 -14.90 17.04 4.03
CA PRO A 61 -15.79 16.44 5.04
C PRO A 61 -15.58 14.93 5.26
N LEU A 62 -14.88 14.25 4.35
CA LEU A 62 -14.57 12.82 4.41
C LEU A 62 -13.17 12.53 4.94
N ALA A 63 -12.35 13.55 5.23
CA ALA A 63 -10.97 13.38 5.73
C ALA A 63 -10.84 12.39 6.91
N PRO A 64 -11.75 12.35 7.91
CA PRO A 64 -11.67 11.38 9.01
C PRO A 64 -11.74 9.90 8.57
N ALA A 65 -12.28 9.61 7.38
CA ALA A 65 -12.30 8.26 6.83
C ALA A 65 -10.92 7.79 6.30
N PHE A 66 -9.95 8.68 6.14
CA PHE A 66 -8.60 8.36 5.68
C PHE A 66 -7.62 8.12 6.84
N GLU A 67 -8.01 8.48 8.05
CA GLU A 67 -7.21 8.28 9.27
C GLU A 67 -7.10 6.80 9.66
N MET A 68 -6.17 6.52 10.57
CA MET A 68 -6.01 5.21 11.20
C MET A 68 -7.24 4.86 12.03
N ASP A 69 -7.77 3.65 11.85
CA ASP A 69 -8.89 3.18 12.66
C ASP A 69 -8.46 2.93 14.11
N ALA A 70 -9.42 2.97 15.02
CA ALA A 70 -9.15 2.86 16.46
C ALA A 70 -8.54 1.50 16.83
N VAL A 71 -8.87 0.42 16.12
CA VAL A 71 -8.36 -0.93 16.37
C VAL A 71 -6.90 -1.04 15.93
N GLU A 72 -6.57 -0.55 14.73
CA GLU A 72 -5.19 -0.49 14.23
C GLU A 72 -4.32 0.37 15.15
N ARG A 73 -4.84 1.52 15.59
CA ARG A 73 -4.14 2.41 16.52
C ARG A 73 -3.87 1.73 17.86
N ALA A 74 -4.90 1.12 18.47
CA ALA A 74 -4.77 0.42 19.74
C ALA A 74 -3.76 -0.73 19.66
N LEU A 75 -3.76 -1.49 18.56
CA LEU A 75 -2.80 -2.57 18.34
C LEU A 75 -1.34 -2.07 18.32
N ARG A 76 -1.09 -0.88 17.76
CA ARG A 76 0.25 -0.29 17.62
C ARG A 76 0.71 0.41 18.89
N SER A 77 -0.19 1.08 19.60
CA SER A 77 0.14 1.82 20.82
C SER A 77 0.14 0.94 22.08
N GLY A 78 -0.25 -0.35 21.98
CA GLY A 78 -0.45 -1.23 23.14
C GLY A 78 -1.72 -0.92 23.94
N GLY A 79 -2.71 -0.26 23.32
CA GLY A 79 -3.98 0.09 23.96
C GLY A 79 -5.01 -1.05 23.98
N GLU A 80 -6.21 -0.76 24.51
CA GLU A 80 -7.30 -1.73 24.63
C GLU A 80 -8.00 -2.03 23.29
N ARG A 81 -7.39 -2.93 22.51
CA ARG A 81 -7.89 -3.35 21.20
C ARG A 81 -9.34 -3.84 21.22
N ASP A 82 -9.73 -4.60 22.24
CA ASP A 82 -11.06 -5.23 22.27
C ASP A 82 -12.16 -4.19 22.53
N ALA A 83 -11.87 -3.16 23.34
CA ALA A 83 -12.75 -2.01 23.53
C ALA A 83 -12.90 -1.20 22.23
N ALA A 84 -11.79 -0.93 21.54
CA ALA A 84 -11.81 -0.25 20.24
C ALA A 84 -12.61 -1.04 19.19
N LYS A 85 -12.45 -2.37 19.16
CA LYS A 85 -13.17 -3.26 18.24
C LYS A 85 -14.67 -3.20 18.48
N LYS A 86 -15.10 -3.30 19.74
CA LYS A 86 -16.51 -3.20 20.10
C LYS A 86 -17.10 -1.85 19.68
N SER A 87 -16.37 -0.76 19.89
CA SER A 87 -16.81 0.57 19.45
C SER A 87 -16.99 0.69 17.94
N GLU A 88 -16.13 0.06 17.14
CA GLU A 88 -16.24 0.06 15.67
C GLU A 88 -17.38 -0.86 15.18
N GLU A 89 -17.61 -1.99 15.86
CA GLU A 89 -18.78 -2.85 15.58
C GLU A 89 -20.10 -2.10 15.88
N ASP A 90 -20.17 -1.44 17.02
CA ASP A 90 -21.33 -0.62 17.43
C ASP A 90 -21.54 0.59 16.50
N ALA A 91 -20.46 1.12 15.91
CA ALA A 91 -20.53 2.23 14.96
C ALA A 91 -21.12 1.85 13.58
N GLY A 92 -21.37 0.57 13.29
CA GLY A 92 -21.98 0.15 12.02
C GLY A 92 -21.02 0.28 10.84
N THR A 93 -19.88 -0.40 10.91
CA THR A 93 -18.82 -0.42 9.87
C THR A 93 -19.21 -1.13 8.58
N ILE A 94 -20.30 -1.93 8.58
CA ILE A 94 -20.82 -2.62 7.39
C ILE A 94 -22.12 -1.95 6.97
N ALA A 95 -22.20 -1.52 5.71
CA ALA A 95 -23.36 -0.84 5.12
C ALA A 95 -23.81 0.44 5.86
N GLY A 96 -22.94 1.03 6.70
CA GLY A 96 -23.17 2.31 7.35
C GLY A 96 -22.92 3.50 6.42
N THR A 97 -23.39 4.69 6.84
CA THR A 97 -23.24 5.97 6.12
C THR A 97 -22.21 6.91 6.79
N ASN A 98 -21.42 6.38 7.72
CA ASN A 98 -20.45 7.14 8.52
C ASN A 98 -18.99 6.94 8.02
N HIS A 99 -18.06 7.68 8.61
CA HIS A 99 -16.63 7.62 8.24
C HIS A 99 -16.00 6.24 8.47
N ALA A 100 -16.42 5.50 9.50
CA ALA A 100 -15.88 4.17 9.78
C ALA A 100 -16.28 3.18 8.68
N ALA A 101 -17.54 3.21 8.24
CA ALA A 101 -18.02 2.42 7.11
C ALA A 101 -17.30 2.79 5.81
N LEU A 102 -17.10 4.09 5.53
CA LEU A 102 -16.34 4.54 4.35
C LEU A 102 -14.88 4.07 4.40
N ARG A 103 -14.21 4.18 5.55
CA ARG A 103 -12.83 3.70 5.76
C ARG A 103 -12.72 2.20 5.48
N TYR A 104 -13.66 1.41 6.02
CA TYR A 104 -13.70 -0.03 5.81
C TYR A 104 -13.93 -0.40 4.34
N TRP A 105 -14.86 0.30 3.67
CA TRP A 105 -15.11 0.12 2.24
C TRP A 105 -13.86 0.46 1.41
N MET A 106 -13.22 1.60 1.64
CA MET A 106 -12.01 2.01 0.91
C MET A 106 -10.87 1.01 1.10
N ARG A 107 -10.67 0.51 2.33
CA ARG A 107 -9.69 -0.55 2.61
C ARG A 107 -9.99 -1.81 1.81
N SER A 108 -11.23 -2.28 1.85
CA SER A 108 -11.67 -3.51 1.17
C SER A 108 -11.50 -3.43 -0.34
N ILE A 109 -11.89 -2.30 -0.96
CA ILE A 109 -11.72 -2.11 -2.41
C ILE A 109 -10.23 -2.00 -2.78
N ARG A 110 -9.42 -1.28 -1.99
CA ARG A 110 -7.97 -1.15 -2.25
C ARG A 110 -7.26 -2.50 -2.21
N GLU A 111 -7.46 -3.25 -1.12
CA GLU A 111 -6.83 -4.57 -0.96
C GLU A 111 -7.36 -5.54 -2.02
N GLY A 112 -8.66 -5.57 -2.26
CA GLY A 112 -9.26 -6.39 -3.31
C GLY A 112 -8.67 -6.12 -4.70
N ALA A 113 -8.51 -4.85 -5.07
CA ALA A 113 -7.91 -4.44 -6.34
C ALA A 113 -6.46 -4.95 -6.49
N TYR A 114 -5.64 -4.78 -5.45
CA TYR A 114 -4.26 -5.29 -5.44
C TYR A 114 -4.22 -6.82 -5.53
N MET A 115 -5.09 -7.49 -4.79
CA MET A 115 -5.15 -8.95 -4.78
C MET A 115 -5.54 -9.52 -6.14
N VAL A 116 -6.48 -8.91 -6.86
CA VAL A 116 -6.83 -9.35 -8.23
C VAL A 116 -5.62 -9.24 -9.16
N LEU A 117 -4.88 -8.13 -9.12
CA LEU A 117 -3.65 -7.98 -9.90
C LEU A 117 -2.60 -9.04 -9.51
N SER A 118 -2.42 -9.29 -8.21
CA SER A 118 -1.50 -10.31 -7.70
C SER A 118 -1.87 -11.72 -8.19
N TYR A 119 -3.15 -12.10 -8.12
CA TYR A 119 -3.60 -13.40 -8.61
C TYR A 119 -3.46 -13.52 -10.13
N ALA A 120 -3.72 -12.44 -10.87
CA ALA A 120 -3.50 -12.42 -12.32
C ALA A 120 -2.01 -12.63 -12.64
N ALA A 121 -1.11 -11.94 -11.95
CA ALA A 121 0.34 -12.07 -12.11
C ALA A 121 0.83 -13.51 -11.83
N GLN A 122 0.24 -14.17 -10.83
CA GLN A 122 0.59 -15.53 -10.43
C GLN A 122 0.10 -16.61 -11.40
N GLY A 123 -1.17 -16.53 -11.83
CA GLY A 123 -1.87 -17.67 -12.43
C GLY A 123 -2.12 -17.60 -13.94
N VAL A 124 -2.14 -16.39 -14.52
CA VAL A 124 -2.62 -16.22 -15.91
C VAL A 124 -1.53 -16.52 -16.94
N GLY A 125 -0.29 -16.14 -16.65
CA GLY A 125 0.85 -16.36 -17.55
C GLY A 125 0.86 -15.43 -18.77
N ALA A 126 1.23 -15.99 -19.93
CA ALA A 126 1.50 -15.21 -21.15
C ALA A 126 0.38 -14.24 -21.58
N PRO A 127 -0.93 -14.58 -21.48
CA PRO A 127 -2.01 -13.65 -21.83
C PRO A 127 -2.00 -12.33 -21.06
N LEU A 128 -1.52 -12.31 -19.81
CA LEU A 128 -1.33 -11.07 -19.05
C LEU A 128 -0.07 -10.35 -19.52
N TRP A 129 1.06 -11.04 -19.45
CA TRP A 129 2.38 -10.43 -19.59
C TRP A 129 2.67 -9.90 -20.99
N LEU A 130 2.10 -10.52 -22.02
CA LEU A 130 2.26 -10.11 -23.41
C LEU A 130 1.20 -9.10 -23.88
N ASN A 131 0.21 -8.77 -23.04
CA ASN A 131 -0.80 -7.78 -23.39
C ASN A 131 -0.22 -6.36 -23.30
N GLN A 132 -0.09 -5.72 -24.46
CA GLN A 132 0.52 -4.40 -24.59
C GLN A 132 -0.33 -3.28 -23.97
N ARG A 133 -1.66 -3.38 -24.01
CA ARG A 133 -2.55 -2.38 -23.40
C ARG A 133 -2.45 -2.40 -21.88
N LEU A 134 -2.41 -3.59 -21.30
CA LEU A 134 -2.21 -3.76 -19.86
C LEU A 134 -0.83 -3.28 -19.42
N ALA A 135 0.22 -3.64 -20.17
CA ALA A 135 1.59 -3.20 -19.89
C ALA A 135 1.74 -1.66 -19.97
N ALA A 136 0.97 -0.99 -20.83
CA ALA A 136 0.99 0.47 -20.94
C ALA A 136 0.22 1.18 -19.81
N ALA A 137 -0.87 0.59 -19.31
CA ALA A 137 -1.78 1.25 -18.37
C ALA A 137 -1.55 0.88 -16.90
N LEU A 138 -1.48 -0.42 -16.59
CA LEU A 138 -1.45 -0.89 -15.20
C LEU A 138 -0.25 -0.38 -14.39
N PRO A 139 0.98 -0.38 -14.92
CA PRO A 139 2.13 0.18 -14.19
C PRO A 139 1.94 1.66 -13.83
N GLN A 140 1.34 2.44 -14.73
CA GLN A 140 1.07 3.87 -14.53
C GLN A 140 -0.01 4.10 -13.48
N ASP A 141 -1.09 3.31 -13.55
CA ASP A 141 -2.18 3.37 -12.58
C ASP A 141 -1.72 2.95 -11.18
N LEU A 142 -0.85 1.94 -11.08
CA LEU A 142 -0.31 1.44 -9.82
C LEU A 142 0.63 2.45 -9.15
N ALA A 143 1.37 3.22 -9.95
CA ALA A 143 2.35 4.20 -9.49
C ALA A 143 1.77 5.61 -9.30
N ALA A 144 0.50 5.82 -9.61
CA ALA A 144 -0.14 7.12 -9.54
C ALA A 144 -0.24 7.61 -8.08
N TYR A 145 0.08 8.89 -7.84
CA TYR A 145 -0.08 9.56 -6.54
C TYR A 145 0.66 8.89 -5.37
N VAL A 146 1.69 8.07 -5.62
CA VAL A 146 2.54 7.42 -4.61
C VAL A 146 3.16 8.44 -3.65
N GLU A 147 3.47 9.63 -4.13
CA GLU A 147 3.98 10.77 -3.37
C GLU A 147 2.99 11.33 -2.35
N SER A 148 1.69 11.08 -2.51
CA SER A 148 0.63 11.55 -1.61
C SER A 148 0.05 10.45 -0.72
N MET A 149 0.37 9.18 -0.99
CA MET A 149 -0.15 8.07 -0.19
C MET A 149 0.40 8.07 1.24
N ASP A 150 -0.43 7.60 2.18
CA ASP A 150 -0.05 7.30 3.56
C ASP A 150 0.86 6.07 3.60
N GLU A 151 1.85 6.05 4.50
CA GLU A 151 2.82 4.96 4.67
C GLU A 151 2.15 3.59 4.86
N ARG A 152 0.99 3.52 5.52
CA ARG A 152 0.23 2.27 5.68
C ARG A 152 -0.27 1.74 4.33
N HIS A 153 -0.74 2.63 3.46
CA HIS A 153 -1.25 2.25 2.16
C HIS A 153 -0.12 1.89 1.20
N ILE A 154 1.01 2.58 1.31
CA ILE A 154 2.25 2.20 0.62
C ILE A 154 2.71 0.80 1.04
N ARG A 155 2.69 0.49 2.34
CA ARG A 155 3.02 -0.86 2.83
C ARG A 155 2.13 -1.92 2.16
N ILE A 156 0.82 -1.68 2.12
CA ILE A 156 -0.15 -2.58 1.50
C ILE A 156 0.09 -2.70 -0.02
N LEU A 157 0.38 -1.59 -0.70
CA LEU A 157 0.73 -1.55 -2.13
C LEU A 157 1.97 -2.42 -2.42
N LEU A 158 3.04 -2.22 -1.65
CA LEU A 158 4.29 -2.99 -1.77
C LEU A 158 4.05 -4.48 -1.60
N ARG A 159 3.30 -4.86 -0.57
CA ARG A 159 3.04 -6.25 -0.20
C ARG A 159 2.11 -6.96 -1.17
N HIS A 160 0.99 -6.34 -1.52
CA HIS A 160 -0.10 -7.01 -2.22
C HIS A 160 -0.11 -6.79 -3.73
N ALA A 161 0.59 -5.80 -4.26
CA ALA A 161 0.64 -5.56 -5.70
C ALA A 161 2.06 -5.61 -6.26
N VAL A 162 2.97 -4.77 -5.73
CA VAL A 162 4.31 -4.61 -6.33
C VAL A 162 5.16 -5.87 -6.16
N THR A 163 5.19 -6.45 -4.96
CA THR A 163 5.98 -7.66 -4.70
C THR A 163 5.54 -8.85 -5.56
N PRO A 164 4.23 -9.20 -5.64
CA PRO A 164 3.77 -10.22 -6.57
C PRO A 164 4.10 -9.89 -8.03
N LEU A 165 3.91 -8.64 -8.46
CA LEU A 165 4.21 -8.22 -9.83
C LEU A 165 5.69 -8.49 -10.16
N VAL A 166 6.61 -8.06 -9.30
CA VAL A 166 8.07 -8.27 -9.47
C VAL A 166 8.43 -9.75 -9.45
N THR A 167 7.85 -10.50 -8.51
CA THR A 167 8.16 -11.92 -8.31
C THR A 167 7.75 -12.77 -9.51
N HIS A 168 6.62 -12.44 -10.16
CA HIS A 168 6.05 -13.25 -11.23
C HIS A 168 6.30 -12.69 -12.64
N CYS A 169 6.80 -11.45 -12.78
CA CYS A 169 7.04 -10.83 -14.09
C CYS A 169 8.20 -11.53 -14.84
N PRO A 170 7.94 -12.10 -16.03
CA PRO A 170 8.99 -12.70 -16.86
C PRO A 170 10.04 -11.68 -17.25
N VAL A 171 11.32 -12.09 -17.22
CA VAL A 171 12.48 -11.22 -17.48
C VAL A 171 12.34 -10.43 -18.79
N ALA A 172 11.84 -11.08 -19.85
CA ALA A 172 11.68 -10.49 -21.18
C ALA A 172 10.71 -9.29 -21.23
N VAL A 173 9.75 -9.18 -20.30
CA VAL A 173 8.76 -8.09 -20.28
C VAL A 173 8.86 -7.20 -19.05
N ARG A 174 9.92 -7.34 -18.25
CA ARG A 174 10.14 -6.46 -17.08
C ARG A 174 10.19 -4.98 -17.43
N PRO A 175 10.84 -4.53 -18.53
CA PRO A 175 10.94 -3.10 -18.80
C PRO A 175 9.59 -2.37 -18.86
N PRO A 176 8.60 -2.78 -19.69
CA PRO A 176 7.31 -2.10 -19.73
C PRO A 176 6.49 -2.25 -18.44
N TRP A 177 6.66 -3.32 -17.67
CA TRP A 177 5.86 -3.58 -16.47
C TRP A 177 6.42 -2.96 -15.19
N LEU A 178 7.75 -2.95 -15.02
CA LEU A 178 8.39 -2.60 -13.74
C LEU A 178 9.05 -1.22 -13.77
N LEU A 179 9.61 -0.78 -14.90
CA LEU A 179 10.27 0.53 -14.95
C LEU A 179 9.33 1.69 -14.62
N PRO A 180 8.08 1.75 -15.13
CA PRO A 180 7.17 2.85 -14.78
C PRO A 180 6.82 2.88 -13.29
N VAL A 181 6.75 1.71 -12.65
CA VAL A 181 6.48 1.62 -11.21
C VAL A 181 7.70 2.09 -10.42
N PHE A 182 8.88 1.56 -10.75
CA PHE A 182 10.10 1.82 -9.99
C PHE A 182 10.67 3.23 -10.17
N SER A 183 10.46 3.85 -11.34
CA SER A 183 10.90 5.22 -11.59
C SER A 183 10.25 6.23 -10.64
N VAL A 184 9.03 5.95 -10.18
CA VAL A 184 8.30 6.78 -9.22
C VAL A 184 8.48 6.26 -7.79
N LEU A 185 8.30 4.96 -7.58
CA LEU A 185 8.23 4.35 -6.25
C LEU A 185 9.56 4.40 -5.50
N LEU A 186 10.68 4.04 -6.15
CA LEU A 186 11.96 3.90 -5.43
C LEU A 186 12.48 5.25 -4.91
N PRO A 187 12.50 6.35 -5.71
CA PRO A 187 12.91 7.66 -5.19
C PRO A 187 11.98 8.17 -4.09
N ASN A 188 10.67 7.96 -4.22
CA ASN A 188 9.70 8.36 -3.21
C ASN A 188 9.92 7.62 -1.88
N MET A 189 10.11 6.30 -1.94
CA MET A 189 10.39 5.50 -0.75
C MET A 189 11.70 5.89 -0.09
N HIS A 190 12.75 6.09 -0.88
CA HIS A 190 14.03 6.53 -0.35
C HIS A 190 13.91 7.86 0.41
N ARG A 191 13.26 8.87 -0.19
CA ARG A 191 13.03 10.17 0.45
C ARG A 191 12.22 10.02 1.74
N ARG A 192 11.05 9.37 1.66
CA ARG A 192 10.14 9.20 2.80
C ARG A 192 10.79 8.52 4.00
N LEU A 193 11.51 7.42 3.75
CA LEU A 193 12.17 6.67 4.81
C LEU A 193 13.33 7.45 5.40
N THR A 194 14.14 8.12 4.57
CA THR A 194 15.23 8.99 5.03
C THR A 194 14.70 10.09 5.94
N ASP A 195 13.69 10.83 5.49
CA ASP A 195 13.09 11.92 6.26
C ASP A 195 12.42 11.39 7.54
N GLY A 196 11.74 10.24 7.46
CA GLY A 196 11.09 9.59 8.60
C GLY A 196 12.08 9.20 9.69
N TRP A 197 13.15 8.50 9.32
CA TRP A 197 14.17 8.07 10.27
C TRP A 197 14.99 9.24 10.82
N ALA A 198 15.20 10.30 10.03
CA ALA A 198 15.82 11.54 10.52
C ALA A 198 14.98 12.20 11.63
N ARG A 199 13.64 12.22 11.49
CA ARG A 199 12.74 12.74 12.54
C ARG A 199 12.79 11.90 13.81
N VAL A 200 12.82 10.57 13.69
CA VAL A 200 12.94 9.66 14.85
C VAL A 200 14.28 9.84 15.56
N ALA A 201 15.38 10.03 14.82
CA ALA A 201 16.68 10.31 15.41
C ALA A 201 16.71 11.64 16.18
N ALA A 202 16.06 12.68 15.64
CA ALA A 202 15.97 14.00 16.29
C ALA A 202 15.12 13.99 17.57
N SER A 203 14.02 13.22 17.61
CA SER A 203 13.20 13.08 18.82
C SER A 203 13.89 12.27 19.91
N GLY A 204 14.61 11.20 19.55
CA GLY A 204 15.36 10.37 20.50
C GLY A 204 16.56 11.08 21.16
N GLY A 205 17.18 12.05 20.47
CA GLY A 205 18.29 12.84 21.02
C GLY A 205 17.90 13.88 22.08
N SER A 206 16.63 14.30 22.11
CA SER A 206 16.17 15.38 23.01
C SER A 206 15.84 14.89 24.43
N ALA A 207 15.75 13.58 24.66
CA ALA A 207 15.47 13.00 25.98
C ALA A 207 16.74 12.70 26.82
N ALA A 208 17.93 12.78 26.21
CA ALA A 208 19.20 12.47 26.89
C ALA A 208 19.88 13.70 27.53
N ASP A 209 19.49 14.92 27.16
CA ASP A 209 20.00 16.15 27.77
C ASP A 209 19.02 16.66 28.83
N GLY A 210 19.40 16.47 30.09
CA GLY A 210 18.55 16.64 31.25
C GLY A 210 18.01 18.05 31.49
N ALA A 211 16.81 18.09 32.08
CA ALA A 211 16.38 19.19 32.93
C ALA A 211 16.17 18.65 34.34
N THR A 212 17.16 18.81 35.20
CA THR A 212 17.01 18.67 36.66
C THR A 212 16.02 19.76 37.11
N PRO A 213 14.86 19.43 37.72
CA PRO A 213 13.95 20.46 38.18
C PRO A 213 14.56 21.15 39.42
N ALA A 214 14.81 22.45 39.30
CA ALA A 214 15.14 23.30 40.44
C ALA A 214 13.97 23.32 41.43
N PRO A 215 14.21 23.35 42.76
CA PRO A 215 13.14 23.32 43.74
C PRO A 215 12.33 24.62 43.70
N ALA A 216 11.06 24.53 43.31
CA ALA A 216 10.13 25.65 43.28
C ALA A 216 9.62 26.02 44.69
N ALA A 217 9.47 27.33 44.93
CA ALA A 217 9.04 27.91 46.20
C ALA A 217 7.55 27.64 46.53
N PRO A 218 7.13 27.70 47.82
CA PRO A 218 5.89 27.07 48.30
C PRO A 218 4.55 27.76 47.95
N GLN A 219 4.50 28.73 47.02
CA GLN A 219 3.27 29.52 46.80
C GLN A 219 2.55 29.30 45.45
N GLN A 220 2.99 28.36 44.62
CA GLN A 220 2.31 28.04 43.34
C GLN A 220 1.52 26.72 43.32
N GLN A 221 1.43 26.00 44.45
CA GLN A 221 0.90 24.63 44.51
C GLN A 221 -0.63 24.50 44.31
N GLN A 222 -1.43 25.56 44.47
CA GLN A 222 -2.90 25.45 44.36
C GLN A 222 -3.46 25.65 42.94
N GLN A 223 -2.72 26.25 42.01
CA GLN A 223 -3.14 26.34 40.59
C GLN A 223 -2.59 25.21 39.71
N GLN A 224 -1.47 24.58 40.11
CA GLN A 224 -0.91 23.43 39.37
C GLN A 224 -1.70 22.12 39.55
N GLN A 225 -2.43 21.95 40.65
CA GLN A 225 -3.19 20.71 40.91
C GLN A 225 -4.44 20.51 40.03
N GLN A 226 -4.96 21.56 39.38
CA GLN A 226 -6.08 21.43 38.44
C GLN A 226 -5.64 21.26 36.97
N GLN A 227 -4.39 21.59 36.64
CA GLN A 227 -3.85 21.51 35.26
C GLN A 227 -2.99 20.27 35.00
N ALA A 228 -2.50 19.61 36.05
CA ALA A 228 -1.69 18.39 35.94
C ALA A 228 -2.36 17.23 35.13
N PRO A 229 -3.63 16.86 35.36
CA PRO A 229 -4.22 15.70 34.67
C PRO A 229 -4.45 15.92 33.16
N GLU A 230 -4.69 17.17 32.73
CA GLU A 230 -4.85 17.50 31.31
C GLU A 230 -3.52 17.50 30.55
N GLN A 231 -2.44 17.94 31.21
CA GLN A 231 -1.08 17.93 30.65
C GLN A 231 -0.55 16.50 30.50
N ASP A 232 -0.77 15.65 31.51
CA ASP A 232 -0.39 14.24 31.48
C ASP A 232 -1.12 13.48 30.35
N ALA A 233 -2.43 13.72 30.18
CA ALA A 233 -3.21 13.10 29.12
C ALA A 233 -2.76 13.56 27.71
N ALA A 234 -2.44 14.85 27.55
CA ALA A 234 -1.94 15.38 26.27
C ALA A 234 -0.55 14.82 25.93
N GLN A 235 0.33 14.71 26.92
CA GLN A 235 1.65 14.11 26.75
C GLN A 235 1.55 12.62 26.39
N GLN A 236 0.68 11.87 27.05
CA GLN A 236 0.47 10.45 26.76
C GLN A 236 -0.11 10.22 25.36
N ARG A 237 -0.98 11.10 24.87
CA ARG A 237 -1.46 11.06 23.47
C ARG A 237 -0.34 11.30 22.48
N ARG A 238 0.52 12.29 22.71
CA ARG A 238 1.68 12.57 21.83
C ARG A 238 2.64 11.38 21.76
N LEU A 239 2.98 10.79 22.90
CA LEU A 239 3.83 9.59 22.94
C LEU A 239 3.18 8.42 22.18
N SER A 240 1.87 8.23 22.33
CA SER A 240 1.12 7.22 21.57
C SER A 240 1.19 7.47 20.07
N ASP A 241 1.00 8.71 19.63
CA ASP A 241 1.09 9.09 18.21
C ASP A 241 2.50 8.88 17.64
N GLU A 242 3.55 9.20 18.41
CA GLU A 242 4.94 8.95 18.03
C GLU A 242 5.24 7.46 17.88
N VAL A 243 4.82 6.63 18.84
CA VAL A 243 4.98 5.17 18.80
C VAL A 243 4.25 4.58 17.59
N VAL A 244 3.03 5.05 17.33
CA VAL A 244 2.22 4.62 16.18
C VAL A 244 2.92 5.01 14.86
N ALA A 245 3.40 6.24 14.74
CA ALA A 245 4.10 6.72 13.55
C ALA A 245 5.41 5.95 13.31
N GLU A 246 6.21 5.70 14.35
CA GLU A 246 7.43 4.91 14.25
C GLU A 246 7.14 3.45 13.87
N SER A 247 6.09 2.85 14.43
CA SER A 247 5.65 1.50 14.07
C SER A 247 5.30 1.40 12.58
N VAL A 248 4.55 2.36 12.05
CA VAL A 248 4.19 2.41 10.62
C VAL A 248 5.44 2.59 9.75
N LEU A 249 6.38 3.46 10.15
CA LEU A 249 7.64 3.69 9.44
C LEU A 249 8.51 2.42 9.37
N ARG A 250 8.62 1.69 10.50
CA ARG A 250 9.35 0.41 10.57
C ARG A 250 8.74 -0.64 9.65
N ASP A 251 7.42 -0.76 9.65
CA ASP A 251 6.71 -1.71 8.79
C ASP A 251 6.94 -1.39 7.30
N ALA A 252 6.81 -0.12 6.91
CA ALA A 252 7.07 0.33 5.54
C ALA A 252 8.53 0.10 5.13
N SER A 253 9.49 0.33 6.03
CA SER A 253 10.90 0.07 5.81
C SER A 253 11.17 -1.41 5.54
N ARG A 254 10.56 -2.31 6.33
CA ARG A 254 10.72 -3.76 6.17
C ARG A 254 10.19 -4.25 4.82
N GLU A 255 8.99 -3.82 4.43
CA GLU A 255 8.41 -4.23 3.14
C GLU A 255 9.21 -3.64 1.96
N TYR A 256 9.71 -2.42 2.08
CA TYR A 256 10.56 -1.81 1.06
C TYR A 256 11.89 -2.57 0.89
N MET A 257 12.57 -2.91 1.99
CA MET A 257 13.79 -3.71 1.95
C MET A 257 13.54 -5.12 1.41
N ALA A 258 12.42 -5.73 1.78
CA ALA A 258 12.01 -7.04 1.27
C ALA A 258 11.73 -7.01 -0.24
N LEU A 259 11.23 -5.89 -0.78
CA LEU A 259 11.08 -5.69 -2.21
C LEU A 259 12.44 -5.57 -2.91
N LEU A 260 13.37 -4.80 -2.37
CA LEU A 260 14.71 -4.60 -2.96
C LEU A 260 15.57 -5.87 -2.98
N ALA A 261 15.29 -6.82 -2.09
CA ALA A 261 16.01 -8.09 -2.01
C ALA A 261 15.57 -9.13 -3.07
N ARG A 262 14.60 -8.80 -3.93
CA ARG A 262 14.06 -9.70 -4.98
C ARG A 262 14.57 -9.34 -6.37
#